data_AF-A0A963MQB2-F1
#
_entry.id   AF-A0A963MQB2-F1
#
_cell.length_a   1.000
_cell.length_b   1.000
_cell.length_c   1.000
_cell.angle_alpha   90.00
_cell.angle_beta   90.00
_cell.angle_gamma   90.00
#
_symmetry.space_group_name_H-M   'P 1'
#
loop_
_entity.id
_entity.type
_entity.pdbx_description
1 polymer ?
#
loop_
_entity_poly.entity_id
_entity_poly.type
_entity_poly.pdbx_seq_one_letter_code
_entity_poly.pdbx_strand_id
1 'polypeptide(L)' 'MAWIQLHVGEMLTEEEVRDFCKNNIAYFKIPKYIRFVKTFPMTVTGKLQKFRMREMAIEAMKDTSDRNPKLTG' A
#
# COMPACT_ATOMS: atom_id res chain seq x y z
N MET A 1 0.46 7.34 -0.84
CA MET A 1 0.42 5.87 -0.68
C MET A 1 -0.94 5.39 -1.15
N ALA A 2 -0.98 4.39 -2.02
CA ALA A 2 -2.21 3.73 -2.46
C ALA A 2 -2.45 2.44 -1.64
N TRP A 3 -3.71 2.15 -1.35
CA TRP A 3 -4.12 0.93 -0.66
C TRP A 3 -5.05 0.16 -1.58
N ILE A 4 -4.75 -1.11 -1.83
CA ILE A 4 -5.42 -1.93 -2.83
C ILE A 4 -5.88 -3.22 -2.17
N GLN A 5 -7.15 -3.56 -2.38
CA GLN A 5 -7.71 -4.85 -2.01
C GLN A 5 -8.06 -5.58 -3.31
N LEU A 6 -7.44 -6.73 -3.52
CA LEU A 6 -7.72 -7.57 -4.70
C LEU A 6 -8.98 -8.38 -4.47
N HIS A 7 -9.69 -8.66 -5.57
CA HIS A 7 -10.73 -9.66 -5.57
C HIS A 7 -10.12 -11.05 -5.37
N VAL A 8 -10.92 -11.99 -4.87
CA VAL A 8 -10.46 -13.36 -4.59
C VAL A 8 -10.03 -14.02 -5.89
N GLY A 9 -8.80 -14.57 -5.89
CA GLY A 9 -8.22 -15.25 -7.06
C GLY A 9 -7.47 -14.33 -8.01
N GLU A 10 -7.57 -13.01 -7.85
CA GLU A 10 -6.84 -12.05 -8.67
C GLU A 10 -5.41 -11.82 -8.15
N MET A 11 -4.52 -11.52 -9.08
CA MET A 11 -3.14 -11.14 -8.80
C MET A 11 -2.85 -9.80 -9.47
N LEU A 12 -2.09 -8.96 -8.78
CA LEU A 12 -1.65 -7.68 -9.30
C LEU A 12 -0.35 -7.29 -8.61
N THR A 13 0.61 -6.81 -9.39
CA THR A 13 1.90 -6.33 -8.91
C THR A 13 1.89 -4.81 -8.74
N GLU A 14 2.88 -4.28 -8.00
CA GLU A 14 3.02 -2.83 -7.86
C GLU A 14 3.39 -2.16 -9.19
N GLU A 15 4.19 -2.84 -10.01
CA GLU A 15 4.62 -2.39 -11.33
C GLU A 15 3.41 -2.20 -12.25
N GLU A 16 2.52 -3.19 -12.31
CA GLU A 16 1.28 -3.12 -13.10
C GLU A 16 0.38 -1.97 -12.65
N VAL A 17 0.26 -1.73 -11.34
CA VAL A 17 -0.48 -0.58 -10.80
C VAL A 17 0.16 0.75 -11.24
N ARG A 18 1.50 0.86 -11.12
CA ARG A 18 2.20 2.08 -11.52
C ARG A 18 2.07 2.33 -13.02
N ASP A 19 2.21 1.30 -13.84
CA ASP A 19 2.11 1.39 -15.30
C ASP A 19 0.68 1.74 -15.72
N PHE A 20 -0.33 1.17 -15.07
CA PHE A 20 -1.70 1.61 -15.23
C PHE A 20 -1.86 3.10 -14.89
N CYS A 21 -1.34 3.57 -13.76
CA CYS A 21 -1.40 4.99 -13.40
C CYS A 21 -0.65 5.90 -14.39
N LYS A 22 0.54 5.50 -14.87
CA LYS A 22 1.33 6.30 -15.84
C LYS A 22 0.53 6.61 -17.11
N ASN A 23 -0.26 5.64 -17.58
CA ASN A 23 -1.04 5.78 -18.81
C ASN A 23 -2.38 6.51 -18.61
N ASN A 24 -2.86 6.64 -17.37
CA ASN A 24 -4.21 7.15 -17.07
C ASN A 24 -4.23 8.48 -16.31
N ILE A 25 -3.17 8.85 -15.60
CA ILE A 25 -3.11 10.07 -14.78
C ILE A 25 -1.76 10.78 -14.90
N ALA A 26 -1.73 12.06 -14.56
CA ALA A 26 -0.50 12.85 -14.55
C ALA A 26 0.57 12.25 -13.62
N TYR A 27 1.84 12.32 -14.02
CA TYR A 27 2.98 11.68 -13.34
C TYR A 27 3.05 11.98 -11.83
N PHE A 28 2.78 13.21 -11.41
CA PHE A 28 2.82 13.61 -10.00
C PHE A 28 1.70 12.99 -9.13
N LYS A 29 0.68 12.38 -9.75
CA LYS A 29 -0.41 11.66 -9.07
C LYS A 29 -0.14 10.16 -8.95
N ILE A 30 0.94 9.65 -9.55
CA ILE A 30 1.30 8.23 -9.45
C ILE A 30 1.76 7.94 -8.01
N PRO A 31 1.17 6.93 -7.34
CA PRO A 31 1.53 6.63 -5.95
C PRO A 31 2.94 6.02 -5.87
N LYS A 32 3.81 6.65 -5.07
CA LYS A 32 5.16 6.12 -4.78
C LYS A 32 5.17 4.82 -3.98
N TYR A 33 4.21 4.68 -3.05
CA TYR A 33 4.07 3.51 -2.20
C TYR A 33 2.70 2.88 -2.44
N ILE A 34 2.68 1.58 -2.68
CA ILE A 34 1.47 0.78 -2.88
C ILE A 34 1.43 -0.26 -1.77
N ARG A 35 0.25 -0.51 -1.20
CA ARG A 35 0.06 -1.55 -0.19
C ARG A 35 -1.14 -2.40 -0.53
N PHE A 36 -0.89 -3.68 -0.71
CA PHE A 36 -1.94 -4.67 -0.85
C PHE A 36 -2.44 -5.10 0.53
N VAL A 37 -3.76 -5.13 0.69
CA VAL A 37 -4.41 -5.54 1.93
C VAL A 37 -5.51 -6.56 1.64
N LYS A 38 -5.68 -7.52 2.55
CA LYS A 38 -6.82 -8.45 2.48
C LYS A 38 -8.13 -7.75 2.81
N THR A 39 -8.10 -6.77 3.71
CA THR A 39 -9.24 -5.97 4.13
C THR A 39 -8.79 -4.55 4.50
N PHE A 40 -9.66 -3.57 4.29
CA PHE A 40 -9.44 -2.23 4.80
C PHE A 40 -9.79 -2.15 6.28
N PRO A 41 -9.11 -1.28 7.06
CA PRO A 41 -9.53 -0.99 8.42
C PRO A 41 -10.87 -0.24 8.37
N MET A 42 -11.90 -0.89 8.90
CA MET A 42 -13.26 -0.36 8.92
C MET A 42 -13.84 -0.42 10.34
N THR A 43 -14.85 0.41 10.62
CA THR A 43 -15.68 0.26 11.81
C THR A 43 -16.51 -1.03 11.71
N VAL A 44 -17.12 -1.43 12.82
CA VAL A 44 -18.11 -2.53 12.87
C VAL A 44 -19.27 -2.30 11.89
N THR A 45 -19.58 -1.04 11.59
CA THR A 45 -20.60 -0.62 10.62
C THR A 45 -20.07 -0.40 9.20
N GLY A 46 -18.82 -0.78 8.90
CA GLY A 46 -18.24 -0.72 7.55
C GLY A 46 -17.69 0.64 7.12
N LYS A 47 -17.56 1.62 8.03
CA LYS A 47 -16.97 2.92 7.69
C LYS A 47 -15.45 2.84 7.65
N LEU A 48 -14.84 3.31 6.57
CA LEU A 48 -13.38 3.34 6.42
C LEU A 48 -12.71 4.20 7.50
N GLN A 49 -11.74 3.63 8.20
CA GLN A 49 -10.97 4.32 9.23
C GLN A 49 -9.67 4.91 8.66
N LYS A 50 -9.80 6.05 7.95
CA LYS A 50 -8.65 6.76 7.33
C LYS A 50 -7.53 7.09 8.33
N PHE A 51 -7.85 7.33 9.59
CA PHE A 51 -6.84 7.61 10.63
C PHE A 51 -5.95 6.38 10.89
N ARG A 52 -6.54 5.18 11.03
CA ARG A 52 -5.79 3.91 11.17
C ARG A 52 -4.90 3.64 9.96
N MET A 53 -5.41 3.90 8.76
CA MET A 53 -4.60 3.76 7.54
C MET A 53 -3.36 4.65 7.57
N ARG A 54 -3.46 5.87 8.11
CA ARG A 54 -2.31 6.78 8.27
C ARG A 54 -1.33 6.28 9.33
N GLU A 55 -1.81 5.83 10.48
CA GLU A 55 -0.97 5.25 11.55
C GLU A 55 -0.17 4.04 11.02
N MET A 56 -0.86 3.09 10.38
CA MET A 56 -0.24 1.88 9.81
C MET A 56 0.75 2.20 8.67
N ALA A 57 0.52 3.28 7.93
CA ALA A 57 1.44 3.74 6.89
C ALA A 57 2.72 4.33 7.50
N ILE A 58 2.58 5.14 8.55
CA ILE A 58 3.72 5.73 9.27
C ILE A 58 4.55 4.63 9.94
N GLU A 59 3.90 3.66 10.58
CA GLU A 59 4.57 2.54 11.24
C GLU A 59 5.35 1.67 10.24
N ALA A 60 4.74 1.32 9.10
CA ALA A 60 5.43 0.56 8.04
C ALA A 60 6.64 1.31 7.46
N MET A 61 6.64 2.64 7.47
CA MET A 61 7.78 3.44 6.99
C MET A 61 8.91 3.55 8.03
N LYS A 62 8.60 3.42 9.33
CA LYS A 62 9.60 3.45 10.41
C LYS A 62 10.37 2.13 10.54
N ASP A 63 9.70 1.00 10.31
CA ASP A 63 10.34 -0.32 10.41
C ASP A 63 11.40 -0.55 9.30
N THR A 64 11.24 0.10 8.14
CA THR A 64 12.24 0.06 7.05
C THR A 64 13.54 0.78 7.40
N SER A 65 13.55 1.70 8.38
CA SER A 65 14.80 2.37 8.83
C SER A 65 15.63 1.56 9.84
N ASP A 66 15.09 0.49 10.44
CA ASP A 66 15.78 -0.32 11.47
C ASP A 66 16.27 -1.68 10.97
N ARG A 67 16.03 -2.04 9.70
CA ARG A 67 16.53 -3.29 9.10
C ARG A 67 17.64 -3.03 8.09
N ASN A 68 18.84 -2.78 8.61
CA ASN A 68 20.10 -2.93 7.86
C ASN A 68 20.43 -4.42 7.71
N PRO A 69 20.42 -5.00 6.49
CA PRO A 69 20.84 -6.39 6.29
C PRO A 69 22.37 -6.45 6.24
N LYS A 70 23.02 -6.53 7.40
CA LYS A 70 24.31 -7.24 7.50
C LYS A 70 24.06 -8.52 8.28
N LEU A 71 24.08 -9.64 7.57
CA LEU A 71 24.23 -11.06 7.96
C LEU A 71 23.81 -11.84 6.69
N THR A 72 24.65 -12.00 5.66
CA THR A 72 25.70 -13.03 5.50
C THR A 72 25.63 -14.19 6.50
N GLY A 73 25.40 -15.37 5.92
CA GLY A 73 25.42 -16.71 6.51
C GLY A 73 25.05 -17.70 5.43
#